data_AF-M5C8Z8-F1
#
_entry.id   AF-M5C8Z8-F1
#
_cell.length_a   1.000
_cell.length_b   1.000
_cell.length_c   1.000
_cell.angle_alpha   90.00
_cell.angle_beta   90.00
_cell.angle_gamma   90.00
#
_symmetry.space_group_name_H-M   'P 1'
#
loop_
_entity.id
_entity.type
_entity.pdbx_description
1 polymer ?
#
loop_
_entity_poly.entity_id
_entity_poly.type
_entity_poly.pdbx_seq_one_letter_code
_entity_poly.pdbx_strand_id
1 'polypeptide(L)'
;MRDEARPLNFTHEYQIVFAEPDDGSHVFGVKVGSSFTVPTASKLPTKTARNLEVLDHALNVLYSTPFDPSTWHNLAIQVDWDARTLGVFASKGGSKLKKVSKLVSNNSTKPVPEGRGDFHFGLLKLPLANPSDTTEQQGDVVRRGIQEGTLEGLYYSGVFVESATGGVSAGYSSIIPAF
;
A
#
# COMPACT_ATOMS: atom_id res chain seq x y z
N MET A 1 -0.39 -11.54 4.31
CA MET A 1 -1.06 -11.99 5.55
C MET A 1 -0.24 -11.52 6.75
N ARG A 2 -0.87 -11.25 7.90
CA ARG A 2 -0.17 -10.90 9.15
C ARG A 2 0.71 -12.05 9.66
N ASP A 3 1.89 -11.73 10.19
CA ASP A 3 2.65 -12.64 11.05
C ASP A 3 2.33 -12.34 12.51
N GLU A 4 1.48 -13.16 13.14
CA GLU A 4 1.07 -12.96 14.53
C GLU A 4 2.20 -13.16 15.54
N ALA A 5 3.28 -13.85 15.16
CA ALA A 5 4.47 -13.99 16.01
C ALA A 5 5.38 -12.75 15.94
N ARG A 6 5.19 -11.89 14.93
CA ARG A 6 5.93 -10.65 14.69
C ARG A 6 4.96 -9.51 14.35
N PRO A 7 4.09 -9.11 15.29
CA PRO A 7 3.00 -8.19 15.00
C PRO A 7 3.52 -6.80 14.60
N LEU A 8 2.82 -6.16 13.66
CA LEU A 8 3.08 -4.77 13.29
C LEU A 8 2.64 -3.81 14.40
N ASN A 9 3.32 -2.67 14.52
CA ASN A 9 2.92 -1.57 15.39
C ASN A 9 2.09 -0.52 14.63
N PHE A 10 0.77 -0.66 14.67
CA PHE A 10 -0.16 0.19 13.91
C PHE A 10 -0.18 1.69 14.30
N THR A 11 0.66 2.16 15.24
CA THR A 11 0.93 3.59 15.41
C THR A 11 1.75 4.17 14.25
N HIS A 12 2.54 3.35 13.57
CA HIS A 12 3.32 3.71 12.38
C HIS A 12 2.53 3.43 11.10
N GLU A 13 2.92 4.10 10.01
CA GLU A 13 2.55 3.68 8.66
C GLU A 13 3.52 2.60 8.17
N TYR A 14 2.97 1.56 7.54
CA TYR A 14 3.73 0.57 6.80
C TYR A 14 3.36 0.63 5.34
N GLN A 15 4.34 0.78 4.47
CA GLN A 15 4.20 0.70 3.02
C GLN A 15 4.69 -0.69 2.61
N ILE A 16 3.76 -1.52 2.12
CA ILE A 16 3.98 -2.97 2.06
C ILE A 16 4.06 -3.53 0.64
N VAL A 17 3.50 -2.81 -0.34
CA VAL A 17 3.63 -3.03 -1.77
C VAL A 17 3.46 -1.68 -2.46
N PHE A 18 4.36 -1.28 -3.34
CA PHE A 18 4.25 -0.03 -4.08
C PHE A 18 5.04 -0.09 -5.39
N ALA A 19 4.69 0.80 -6.33
CA ALA A 19 5.48 1.04 -7.53
C ALA A 19 6.05 2.47 -7.47
N GLU A 20 7.38 2.59 -7.41
CA GLU A 20 8.10 3.85 -7.18
C GLU A 20 8.77 4.34 -8.47
N PRO A 21 8.30 5.44 -9.10
CA PRO A 21 9.02 6.10 -10.18
C PRO A 21 10.24 6.87 -9.65
N ASP A 22 10.97 7.52 -10.55
CA ASP A 22 12.27 8.14 -10.29
C ASP A 22 12.30 9.37 -9.37
N ASP A 23 11.18 9.72 -8.72
CA ASP A 23 11.03 10.92 -7.89
C ASP A 23 10.64 10.65 -6.43
N GLY A 24 10.62 9.38 -6.01
CA GLY A 24 10.30 8.98 -4.64
C GLY A 24 8.81 9.02 -4.29
N SER A 25 7.93 9.28 -5.27
CA SER A 25 6.49 9.12 -5.12
C SER A 25 6.08 7.65 -5.32
N HIS A 26 4.77 7.37 -5.31
CA HIS A 26 4.26 6.06 -5.70
C HIS A 26 3.23 6.19 -6.81
N VAL A 27 3.29 5.35 -7.85
CA VAL A 27 2.21 5.21 -8.83
C VAL A 27 0.95 4.66 -8.15
N PHE A 28 1.15 3.67 -7.29
CA PHE A 28 0.16 3.18 -6.34
C PHE A 28 0.89 2.67 -5.09
N GLY A 29 0.18 2.62 -3.97
CA GLY A 29 0.70 2.04 -2.73
C GLY A 29 -0.33 1.17 -2.03
N VAL A 30 0.13 0.12 -1.37
CA VAL A 30 -0.62 -0.66 -0.39
C VAL A 30 -0.01 -0.37 0.96
N LYS A 31 -0.83 0.06 1.91
CA LYS A 31 -0.39 0.38 3.26
C LYS A 31 -1.27 -0.23 4.34
N VAL A 32 -0.74 -0.22 5.54
CA VAL A 32 -1.46 -0.49 6.79
C VAL A 32 -0.84 0.33 7.91
N GLY A 33 -1.55 0.53 9.02
CA GLY A 33 -1.10 1.36 10.11
C GLY A 33 -1.58 2.81 9.98
N SER A 34 -1.15 3.65 10.91
CA SER A 34 -1.59 5.03 10.97
C SER A 34 -0.82 5.87 9.98
N SER A 35 -1.51 6.65 9.14
CA SER A 35 -0.85 7.50 8.14
C SER A 35 0.26 8.35 8.74
N PHE A 36 1.41 8.39 8.07
CA PHE A 36 2.53 9.22 8.49
C PHE A 36 2.17 10.71 8.37
N THR A 37 2.46 11.48 9.43
CA THR A 37 2.27 12.93 9.45
C THR A 37 3.41 13.59 10.23
N VAL A 38 3.73 14.83 9.86
CA VAL A 38 4.62 15.71 10.62
C VAL A 38 3.84 17.00 10.91
N PRO A 39 3.52 17.33 12.17
CA PRO A 39 3.78 16.54 13.38
C PRO A 39 3.00 15.21 13.39
N THR A 40 3.44 14.27 14.22
CA THR A 40 2.75 13.00 14.46
C THR A 40 1.30 13.25 14.90
N ALA A 41 0.36 12.47 14.36
CA ALA A 41 -1.05 12.59 14.72
C ALA A 41 -1.25 12.48 16.24
N SER A 42 -2.07 13.36 16.81
CA SER A 42 -2.28 13.46 18.27
C SER A 42 -2.96 12.25 18.89
N LYS A 43 -3.58 11.38 18.08
CA LYS A 43 -4.23 10.14 18.51
C LYS A 43 -3.84 8.99 17.60
N LEU A 44 -3.01 8.10 18.16
CA LEU A 44 -2.56 6.87 17.52
C LEU A 44 -2.97 5.65 18.38
N PRO A 45 -3.26 4.50 17.75
CA PRO A 45 -3.44 4.31 16.32
C PRO A 45 -4.70 5.04 15.80
N THR A 46 -4.69 5.47 14.53
CA THR A 46 -5.87 6.09 13.91
C THR A 46 -6.99 5.07 13.70
N LYS A 47 -8.21 5.57 13.41
CA LYS A 47 -9.40 4.71 13.24
C LYS A 47 -9.22 3.65 12.13
N THR A 48 -8.49 3.97 11.06
CA THR A 48 -8.26 3.08 9.91
C THR A 48 -6.93 2.33 9.99
N ALA A 49 -6.15 2.49 11.07
CA ALA A 49 -4.80 1.93 11.17
C ALA A 49 -4.75 0.39 11.08
N ARG A 50 -5.88 -0.28 11.30
CA ARG A 50 -6.00 -1.75 11.17
C ARG A 50 -6.61 -2.18 9.83
N ASN A 51 -6.69 -1.29 8.85
CA ASN A 51 -7.13 -1.61 7.51
C ASN A 51 -5.93 -1.73 6.57
N LEU A 52 -6.01 -2.68 5.63
CA LEU A 52 -5.22 -2.63 4.41
C LEU A 52 -5.86 -1.62 3.46
N GLU A 53 -5.08 -0.66 3.00
CA GLU A 53 -5.53 0.41 2.12
C GLU A 53 -4.72 0.40 0.83
N VAL A 54 -5.40 0.54 -0.31
CA VAL A 54 -4.78 0.73 -1.63
C VAL A 54 -4.99 2.18 -2.04
N LEU A 55 -3.91 2.86 -2.40
CA LEU A 55 -3.86 4.28 -2.71
C LEU A 55 -3.46 4.51 -4.17
N ASP A 56 -4.01 5.56 -4.77
CA ASP A 56 -3.49 6.13 -6.01
C ASP A 56 -2.28 7.05 -5.74
N HIS A 57 -1.71 7.63 -6.80
CA HIS A 57 -0.54 8.49 -6.70
C HIS A 57 -0.82 9.78 -5.90
N ALA A 58 -2.04 10.28 -5.94
CA ALA A 58 -2.48 11.45 -5.17
C ALA A 58 -2.84 11.10 -3.71
N LEU A 59 -2.54 9.87 -3.27
CA LEU A 59 -2.80 9.35 -1.93
C LEU A 59 -4.31 9.23 -1.60
N ASN A 60 -5.19 9.18 -2.60
CA ASN A 60 -6.60 8.84 -2.38
C ASN A 60 -6.74 7.34 -2.14
N VAL A 61 -7.53 6.97 -1.13
CA VAL A 61 -7.82 5.57 -0.83
C VAL A 61 -8.85 5.03 -1.82
N LEU A 62 -8.43 4.10 -2.68
CA LEU A 62 -9.28 3.43 -3.68
C LEU A 62 -10.01 2.21 -3.10
N TYR A 63 -9.39 1.56 -2.11
CA TYR A 63 -9.94 0.41 -1.43
C TYR A 63 -9.41 0.35 0.00
N SER A 64 -10.27 0.01 0.96
CA SER A 64 -9.93 -0.14 2.38
C SER A 64 -10.67 -1.35 2.94
N THR A 65 -9.97 -2.26 3.59
CA THR A 65 -10.57 -3.45 4.21
C THR A 65 -9.86 -3.80 5.52
N PRO A 66 -10.57 -4.34 6.54
CA PRO A 66 -9.92 -4.80 7.75
C PRO A 66 -8.78 -5.79 7.47
N PHE A 67 -7.63 -5.59 8.13
CA PHE A 67 -6.49 -6.49 8.06
C PHE A 67 -6.62 -7.63 9.08
N ASP A 68 -7.51 -8.55 8.72
CA ASP A 68 -7.92 -9.67 9.58
C ASP A 68 -6.73 -10.59 9.92
N PRO A 69 -6.63 -11.05 11.18
CA PRO A 69 -5.64 -12.06 11.57
C PRO A 69 -5.86 -13.36 10.80
N SER A 70 -4.78 -14.12 10.60
CA SER A 70 -4.82 -15.47 9.99
C SER A 70 -5.53 -15.54 8.63
N THR A 71 -5.59 -14.42 7.90
CA THR A 71 -6.31 -14.30 6.62
C THR A 71 -5.36 -13.85 5.52
N TRP A 72 -5.39 -14.55 4.39
CA TRP A 72 -4.78 -14.06 3.16
C TRP A 72 -5.65 -12.98 2.54
N HIS A 73 -5.07 -11.81 2.30
CA HIS A 73 -5.69 -10.73 1.53
C HIS A 73 -5.06 -10.72 0.16
N ASN A 74 -5.85 -11.04 -0.86
CA ASN A 74 -5.38 -11.11 -2.23
C ASN A 74 -5.70 -9.79 -2.90
N LEU A 75 -4.73 -9.19 -3.59
CA LEU A 75 -4.85 -7.93 -4.30
C LEU A 75 -4.33 -8.10 -5.72
N ALA A 76 -5.01 -7.50 -6.68
CA ALA A 76 -4.45 -7.20 -7.99
C ALA A 76 -4.75 -5.74 -8.33
N ILE A 77 -3.74 -5.03 -8.83
CA ILE A 77 -3.81 -3.60 -9.10
C ILE A 77 -3.54 -3.45 -10.60
N GLN A 78 -4.57 -3.11 -11.35
CA GLN A 78 -4.45 -2.88 -12.79
C GLN A 78 -4.02 -1.43 -13.01
N VAL A 79 -2.86 -1.26 -13.62
CA VAL A 79 -2.31 0.04 -14.02
C VAL A 79 -2.31 0.09 -15.55
N ASP A 80 -2.97 1.09 -16.11
CA ASP A 80 -2.74 1.49 -17.49
C ASP A 80 -1.74 2.64 -17.49
N TRP A 81 -0.52 2.37 -17.96
CA TRP A 81 0.58 3.33 -17.95
C TRP A 81 0.42 4.45 -18.98
N ASP A 82 -0.25 4.16 -20.09
CA ASP A 82 -0.43 5.11 -21.19
C ASP A 82 -1.64 6.01 -20.93
N ALA A 83 -2.77 5.42 -20.55
CA ALA A 83 -3.96 6.17 -20.16
C ALA A 83 -3.87 6.79 -18.76
N ARG A 84 -2.87 6.37 -17.96
CA ARG A 84 -2.66 6.73 -16.56
C ARG A 84 -3.93 6.51 -15.74
N THR A 85 -4.38 5.25 -15.70
CA THR A 85 -5.54 4.84 -14.91
C THR A 85 -5.21 3.69 -13.97
N LEU A 86 -5.99 3.57 -12.89
CA LEU A 86 -5.78 2.60 -11.82
C LEU A 86 -7.09 1.94 -11.42
N GLY A 87 -7.08 0.62 -11.22
CA GLY A 87 -8.22 -0.14 -10.74
C GLY A 87 -7.78 -1.26 -9.79
N VAL A 88 -8.61 -1.55 -8.79
CA VAL A 88 -8.28 -2.51 -7.72
C VAL A 88 -9.23 -3.70 -7.76
N PHE A 89 -8.63 -4.88 -7.71
CA PHE A 89 -9.30 -6.15 -7.44
C PHE A 89 -8.85 -6.67 -6.08
N ALA A 90 -9.78 -7.24 -5.32
CA ALA A 90 -9.45 -7.83 -4.02
C ALA A 90 -10.32 -9.04 -3.69
N SER A 91 -9.80 -9.88 -2.81
CA SER A 91 -10.53 -10.97 -2.15
C SER A 91 -9.85 -11.38 -0.85
N LYS A 92 -10.45 -12.32 -0.12
CA LYS A 92 -9.90 -12.90 1.12
C LYS A 92 -9.88 -14.42 1.06
N GLY A 93 -8.86 -15.03 1.68
CA GLY A 93 -8.65 -16.47 1.74
C GLY A 93 -8.57 -17.09 0.33
N GLY A 94 -9.26 -18.21 0.13
CA GLY A 94 -9.38 -18.87 -1.18
C GLY A 94 -10.47 -18.32 -2.11
N SER A 95 -11.04 -17.15 -1.82
CA SER A 95 -12.06 -16.58 -2.71
C SER A 95 -11.45 -16.03 -4.01
N LYS A 96 -12.20 -16.07 -5.11
CA LYS A 96 -11.79 -15.44 -6.37
C LYS A 96 -11.73 -13.92 -6.23
N LEU A 97 -10.78 -13.28 -6.93
CA LEU A 97 -10.70 -11.82 -7.04
C LEU A 97 -11.98 -11.24 -7.66
N LYS A 98 -12.34 -10.03 -7.23
CA LYS A 98 -13.44 -9.22 -7.76
C LYS A 98 -13.01 -7.77 -7.88
N LYS A 99 -13.60 -7.02 -8.82
CA LYS A 99 -13.44 -5.55 -8.87
C LYS A 99 -14.00 -4.94 -7.59
N VAL A 100 -13.17 -4.20 -6.85
CA VAL A 100 -13.55 -3.56 -5.57
C VAL A 100 -13.44 -2.04 -5.60
N SER A 101 -12.83 -1.47 -6.64
CA SER A 101 -12.87 -0.04 -6.95
C SER A 101 -13.57 0.21 -8.29
N LYS A 102 -13.71 1.50 -8.64
CA LYS A 102 -13.89 1.93 -10.03
C LYS A 102 -12.51 2.04 -10.70
N LEU A 103 -12.49 2.12 -12.03
CA LEU A 103 -11.32 2.62 -12.74
C LEU A 103 -11.23 4.13 -12.48
N VAL A 104 -10.10 4.60 -11.97
CA VAL A 104 -9.87 6.02 -11.67
C VAL A 104 -8.72 6.57 -12.50
N SER A 105 -8.73 7.88 -12.72
CA SER A 105 -7.57 8.57 -13.28
C SER A 105 -6.45 8.63 -12.25
N ASN A 106 -5.23 8.42 -12.70
CA ASN A 106 -3.99 8.55 -11.95
C ASN A 106 -3.08 9.63 -12.57
N ASN A 107 -3.69 10.68 -13.15
CA ASN A 107 -2.99 11.69 -13.96
C ASN A 107 -1.93 12.53 -13.22
N SER A 108 -1.87 12.44 -11.89
CA SER A 108 -0.80 13.03 -11.11
C SER A 108 0.54 12.31 -11.30
N THR A 109 0.55 11.07 -11.82
CA THR A 109 1.79 10.43 -12.28
C THR A 109 2.34 11.11 -13.53
N LYS A 110 3.66 11.06 -13.70
CA LYS A 110 4.31 11.43 -14.95
C LYS A 110 3.84 10.52 -16.11
N PRO A 111 3.87 10.98 -17.37
CA PRO A 111 3.76 10.11 -18.54
C PRO A 111 4.91 9.09 -18.61
N VAL A 112 4.76 8.06 -19.43
CA VAL A 112 5.86 7.12 -19.70
C VAL A 112 6.97 7.79 -20.52
N PRO A 113 8.25 7.41 -20.32
CA PRO A 113 8.72 6.34 -19.43
C PRO A 113 8.84 6.72 -17.95
N GLU A 114 8.90 8.01 -17.59
CA GLU A 114 9.21 8.47 -16.21
C GLU A 114 8.13 8.12 -15.18
N GLY A 115 6.90 7.90 -15.64
CA GLY A 115 5.78 7.43 -14.81
C GLY A 115 5.80 5.94 -14.51
N ARG A 116 6.73 5.17 -15.09
CA ARG A 116 6.99 3.78 -14.70
C ARG A 116 7.94 3.78 -13.51
N GLY A 117 7.89 2.70 -12.75
CA GLY A 117 8.69 2.60 -11.53
C GLY A 117 9.08 1.18 -11.19
N ASP A 118 9.94 1.08 -10.19
CA ASP A 118 10.36 -0.19 -9.61
C ASP A 118 9.23 -0.76 -8.76
N PHE A 119 9.02 -2.07 -8.84
CA PHE A 119 7.98 -2.76 -8.08
C PHE A 119 8.56 -3.30 -6.77
N HIS A 120 8.16 -2.69 -5.66
CA HIS A 120 8.60 -3.05 -4.31
C HIS A 120 7.53 -3.88 -3.62
N PHE A 121 7.93 -5.03 -3.07
CA PHE A 121 7.14 -5.80 -2.11
C PHE A 121 8.03 -6.13 -0.91
N GLY A 122 7.58 -5.76 0.28
CA GLY A 122 8.40 -5.83 1.48
C GLY A 122 7.75 -5.08 2.63
N LEU A 123 8.49 -4.80 3.69
CA LEU A 123 7.98 -4.06 4.85
C LEU A 123 8.80 -2.79 5.05
N LEU A 124 8.26 -1.64 4.62
CA LEU A 124 8.83 -0.33 4.91
C LEU A 124 8.02 0.32 6.04
N LYS A 125 8.65 0.53 7.19
CA LYS A 125 8.06 1.20 8.36
C LYS A 125 8.46 2.68 8.37
N LEU A 126 7.48 3.58 8.36
CA LEU A 126 7.75 5.02 8.50
C LEU A 126 7.94 5.42 9.97
N PRO A 127 8.83 6.38 10.26
CA PRO A 127 9.07 6.88 11.61
C PRO A 127 7.90 7.69 12.16
N LEU A 128 7.86 7.91 13.47
CA LEU A 128 7.07 8.98 14.08
C LEU A 128 7.95 10.21 14.27
N ALA A 129 7.42 11.41 14.02
CA ALA A 129 8.10 12.64 14.43
C ALA A 129 8.14 12.71 15.97
N ASN A 130 9.31 13.04 16.53
CA ASN A 130 9.49 13.11 17.98
C ASN A 130 8.79 14.35 18.56
N PRO A 131 7.79 14.20 19.45
CA PRO A 131 7.05 15.35 19.99
C PRO A 131 7.90 16.25 20.90
N SER A 132 9.07 15.79 21.35
CA SER A 132 10.00 16.59 22.17
C SER A 132 10.92 17.50 21.33
N ASP A 133 10.93 17.32 20.01
CA ASP A 133 11.74 18.11 19.08
C ASP A 133 11.03 19.42 18.71
N THR A 134 11.81 20.45 18.29
CA THR A 134 11.23 21.66 17.68
C THR A 134 10.52 21.34 16.37
N THR A 135 9.68 22.25 15.89
CA THR A 135 8.97 22.09 14.62
C THR A 135 9.92 21.79 13.45
N GLU A 136 11.06 22.47 13.38
CA GLU A 136 12.07 22.27 12.34
C GLU A 136 12.73 20.88 12.46
N GLN A 137 13.03 20.47 13.69
CA GLN A 137 13.64 19.17 13.98
C GLN A 137 12.69 18.00 13.68
N GLN A 138 11.39 18.17 13.92
CA GLN A 138 10.36 17.17 13.59
C GLN A 138 10.29 16.88 12.08
N GLY A 139 10.75 17.80 11.23
CA GLY A 139 10.90 17.56 9.79
C GLY A 139 12.02 16.58 9.41
N ASP A 140 13.06 16.43 10.25
CA ASP A 140 14.18 15.51 10.00
C ASP A 140 13.93 14.13 10.61
N VAL A 141 12.83 13.50 10.21
CA VAL A 141 12.45 12.16 10.71
C VAL A 141 13.45 11.07 10.31
N VAL A 142 14.29 11.31 9.30
CA VAL A 142 15.34 10.37 8.87
C VAL A 142 16.40 10.20 9.96
N ARG A 143 16.76 11.29 10.66
CA ARG A 143 17.79 11.25 11.71
C ARG A 143 17.21 11.27 13.12
N ARG A 144 16.00 11.80 13.30
CA ARG A 144 15.39 12.06 14.62
C ARG A 144 14.08 11.33 14.86
N GLY A 145 13.59 10.62 13.85
CA GLY A 145 12.34 9.88 13.93
C GLY A 145 12.41 8.75 14.97
N ILE A 146 11.28 8.47 15.58
CA ILE A 146 11.10 7.36 16.49
C ILE A 146 10.68 6.14 15.67
N GLN A 147 11.42 5.04 15.81
CA GLN A 147 11.07 3.71 15.29
C GLN A 147 11.45 2.65 16.32
N GLU A 148 10.50 2.30 17.18
CA GLU A 148 10.66 1.23 18.17
C GLU A 148 10.44 -0.16 17.57
N GLY A 149 10.89 -1.20 18.28
CA GLY A 149 10.73 -2.59 17.87
C GLY A 149 11.81 -3.04 16.88
N THR A 150 12.16 -4.33 16.92
CA THR A 150 13.21 -4.91 16.06
C THR A 150 12.72 -6.08 15.22
N LEU A 151 11.55 -6.63 15.51
CA LEU A 151 11.00 -7.82 14.85
C LEU A 151 9.52 -7.63 14.53
N GLU A 152 9.24 -7.38 13.26
CA GLU A 152 7.91 -7.20 12.70
C GLU A 152 7.85 -7.94 11.36
N GLY A 153 6.70 -8.53 11.01
CA GLY A 153 6.65 -9.47 9.90
C GLY A 153 5.30 -9.56 9.19
N LEU A 154 5.38 -9.94 7.92
CA LEU A 154 4.27 -10.26 7.04
C LEU A 154 4.63 -11.48 6.21
N TYR A 155 3.62 -12.28 5.85
CA TYR A 155 3.75 -13.34 4.87
C TYR A 155 3.27 -12.87 3.50
N TYR A 156 4.08 -13.14 2.47
CA TYR A 156 3.80 -12.89 1.05
C TYR A 156 3.78 -14.21 0.28
N SER A 157 2.90 -14.31 -0.70
CA SER A 157 2.83 -15.43 -1.64
C SER A 157 2.11 -15.00 -2.91
N GLY A 158 2.34 -15.69 -4.03
CA GLY A 158 1.64 -15.40 -5.28
C GLY A 158 1.91 -13.99 -5.81
N VAL A 159 3.14 -13.48 -5.64
CA VAL A 159 3.56 -12.18 -6.14
C VAL A 159 4.02 -12.33 -7.59
N PHE A 160 3.33 -11.68 -8.52
CA PHE A 160 3.68 -11.66 -9.94
C PHE A 160 3.09 -10.43 -10.62
N VAL A 161 3.54 -10.17 -11.85
CA VAL A 161 2.99 -9.16 -12.77
C VAL A 161 2.52 -9.89 -14.03
N GLU A 162 1.33 -9.55 -14.51
CA GLU A 162 0.76 -10.11 -15.74
C GLU A 162 0.23 -9.00 -16.65
N SER A 163 0.01 -9.33 -17.93
CA SER A 163 -0.74 -8.46 -18.83
C SER A 163 -2.23 -8.59 -18.54
N ALA A 164 -2.94 -7.46 -18.43
CA ALA A 164 -4.41 -7.45 -18.32
C ALA A 164 -5.12 -7.68 -19.67
N THR A 165 -4.38 -7.85 -20.77
CA THR A 165 -4.93 -8.15 -22.09
C THR A 165 -5.66 -9.50 -22.05
N GLY A 166 -6.96 -9.48 -22.33
CA GLY A 166 -7.81 -10.68 -22.23
C GLY A 166 -8.40 -10.91 -20.84
N GLY A 167 -8.07 -10.07 -19.85
CA GLY A 167 -8.60 -10.11 -18.49
C GLY A 167 -7.51 -10.25 -17.42
N VAL A 168 -7.95 -10.41 -16.18
CA VAL A 168 -7.09 -10.54 -14.98
C VAL A 168 -7.25 -11.93 -14.39
N SER A 169 -6.16 -12.58 -14.00
CA SER A 169 -6.17 -13.86 -13.30
C SER A 169 -6.81 -13.70 -11.93
N ALA A 170 -7.87 -14.45 -11.67
CA ALA A 170 -8.67 -14.37 -10.44
C ALA A 170 -8.50 -15.59 -9.51
N GLY A 171 -7.54 -16.46 -9.80
CA GLY A 171 -7.30 -17.73 -9.11
C GLY A 171 -8.07 -18.92 -9.70
N TYR A 172 -7.57 -20.13 -9.47
CA TYR A 172 -8.14 -21.39 -9.98
C TYR A 172 -8.39 -21.35 -11.51
N SER A 173 -7.40 -20.88 -12.26
CA SER A 173 -7.46 -20.72 -13.73
C SER A 173 -8.64 -19.89 -14.24
N SER A 174 -9.25 -19.08 -13.37
CA SER A 174 -10.35 -18.18 -13.74
C SER A 174 -9.80 -16.83 -14.17
N ILE A 175 -10.41 -16.26 -15.21
CA ILE A 175 -10.12 -14.92 -15.70
C ILE A 175 -11.36 -14.05 -15.49
N ILE A 176 -11.19 -12.83 -15.00
CA ILE A 176 -12.24 -11.82 -14.89
C ILE A 176 -11.95 -10.64 -15.82
N PRO A 177 -12.96 -9.90 -16.29
CA PRO A 177 -12.72 -8.75 -17.15
C PRO A 177 -11.82 -7.71 -16.48
N ALA A 178 -10.83 -7.21 -17.23
CA ALA A 178 -10.08 -6.02 -16.88
C ALA A 178 -11.02 -4.80 -16.72
N PHE A 179 -10.57 -3.76 -16.04
CA PHE A 179 -11.27 -2.47 -16.00
C PHE A 179 -11.39 -1.83 -17.39
#